data_AF-A0A410P285-F1
#
_entry.id   AF-A0A410P285-F1
#
_cell.length_a   1.000
_cell.length_b   1.000
_cell.length_c   1.000
_cell.angle_alpha   90.00
_cell.angle_beta   90.00
_cell.angle_gamma   90.00
#
_symmetry.space_group_name_H-M   'P 1'
#
loop_
_entity.id
_entity.type
_entity.pdbx_description
1 polymer ?
#
loop_
_entity_poly.entity_id
_entity_poly.type
_entity_poly.pdbx_seq_one_letter_code
_entity_poly.pdbx_strand_id
1 'polypeptide(L)'
;MKISKSTVNNIVKNAKLSKPVGRSILKTYRYSGDLYGAGYVFFVGAMRLLGIGDKVAAITSEMGLCKEIRPETIPSLVEGWLLSKAVYNVPLEKIAGYSKKELWDIIGYKISKANFETFLAHFEFSQDIGNKLVMYFLNSIKDVSFIKFTLSDGGVFHVDAKGCYVWTAKKTPVNFSSNLLFLDSYINSFVEGNEPFFVLNANPEGSTQAKELQDFILAMEGSVAEKRIRRIDLFGPDGRPCREISFVLPLRRRFVIGASPASDTEKITAPAPKSFESNFICEPLGKLFFVSEESHKVSQHIGNKDVMIRKIHLKSSDPSLRISLLTNLDPKDWTAVEIAEGYLRRFGNFQEYLLRASEWAKNPGYADEFVSADRFLAHSLRLKESKDAEHLFACLVEVCDLFAKMSFLPPLCRQWSLLKTRELIYKQPGAVQRDTACDVLFNILKTKELEKIRVLEHASLIFNSLPVNERSGRKLWIFLTAAV
;
A
#
# COMPACT_ATOMS: atom_id res chain seq x y z
N MET A 1 7.50 -25.02 39.37
CA MET A 1 6.07 -25.26 39.03
C MET A 1 5.96 -25.48 37.53
N LYS A 2 5.55 -26.66 37.06
CA LYS A 2 5.42 -26.94 35.61
C LYS A 2 4.05 -26.44 35.13
N ILE A 3 4.00 -25.24 34.58
CA ILE A 3 2.78 -24.69 33.98
C ILE A 3 2.61 -25.32 32.60
N SER A 4 1.47 -25.96 32.36
CA SER A 4 1.18 -26.58 31.08
C SER A 4 0.88 -25.52 30.01
N LYS A 5 1.20 -25.79 28.74
CA LYS A 5 0.90 -24.88 27.63
C LYS A 5 -0.61 -24.60 27.49
N SER A 6 -1.48 -25.55 27.86
CA SER A 6 -2.93 -25.32 27.83
C SER A 6 -3.37 -24.30 28.89
N THR A 7 -2.74 -24.33 30.07
CA THR A 7 -2.98 -23.35 31.15
C THR A 7 -2.63 -21.95 30.69
N VAL A 8 -1.48 -21.76 30.03
CA VAL A 8 -1.08 -20.46 29.48
C VAL A 8 -2.07 -19.98 28.42
N ASN A 9 -2.48 -20.86 27.50
CA ASN A 9 -3.40 -20.50 26.43
C ASN A 9 -4.82 -20.16 26.93
N ASN A 10 -5.30 -20.82 27.98
CA ASN A 10 -6.57 -20.47 28.60
C ASN A 10 -6.51 -19.10 29.29
N ILE A 11 -5.40 -18.78 29.96
CA ILE A 11 -5.19 -17.46 30.57
C ILE A 11 -5.14 -16.37 29.49
N VAL A 12 -4.37 -16.57 28.41
CA VAL A 12 -4.27 -15.62 27.29
C VAL A 12 -5.63 -15.41 26.61
N LYS A 13 -6.38 -16.49 26.37
CA LYS A 13 -7.72 -16.43 25.75
C LYS A 13 -8.73 -15.70 26.63
N ASN A 14 -8.70 -15.94 27.95
CA ASN A 14 -9.59 -15.28 28.89
C ASN A 14 -9.22 -13.80 29.09
N ALA A 15 -7.95 -13.44 28.95
CA ALA A 15 -7.46 -12.07 29.03
C ALA A 15 -7.70 -11.24 27.75
N LYS A 16 -8.26 -11.84 26.68
CA LYS A 16 -8.39 -11.23 25.34
C LYS A 16 -7.07 -10.67 24.78
N LEU A 17 -5.93 -11.16 25.27
CA LEU A 17 -4.62 -10.87 24.71
C LEU A 17 -4.41 -11.77 23.47
N SER A 18 -3.57 -11.31 22.55
CA SER A 18 -3.45 -11.88 21.19
C SER A 18 -3.08 -13.38 21.14
N LYS A 19 -3.17 -13.93 19.92
CA LYS A 19 -3.15 -15.35 19.49
C LYS A 19 -2.47 -16.38 20.44
N PRO A 20 -3.04 -17.59 20.59
CA PRO A 20 -2.53 -18.63 21.50
C PRO A 20 -1.06 -18.98 21.21
N VAL A 21 -0.27 -19.12 22.28
CA VAL A 21 1.13 -19.52 22.21
C VAL A 21 1.23 -20.96 21.70
N GLY A 22 1.81 -21.11 20.50
CA GLY A 22 2.20 -22.39 19.92
C GLY A 22 1.31 -22.96 18.81
N ARG A 23 0.25 -22.26 18.35
CA ARG A 23 -0.48 -22.66 17.14
C ARG A 23 -0.70 -21.46 16.19
N SER A 24 -0.14 -21.63 14.99
CA SER A 24 -0.20 -20.76 13.80
C SER A 24 0.85 -19.64 13.70
N ILE A 25 2.02 -20.01 13.19
CA ILE A 25 2.59 -19.28 12.06
C ILE A 25 2.62 -20.31 10.93
N LEU A 26 1.82 -20.11 9.87
CA LEU A 26 2.06 -20.73 8.56
C LEU A 26 3.56 -20.82 8.34
N LYS A 27 4.15 -22.00 8.04
CA LYS A 27 5.60 -22.14 7.83
C LYS A 27 6.02 -21.14 6.74
N THR A 28 6.49 -19.97 7.17
CA THR A 28 6.94 -18.90 6.29
C THR A 28 8.23 -19.40 5.68
N TYR A 29 8.28 -19.41 4.37
CA TYR A 29 9.45 -19.89 3.65
C TYR A 29 10.41 -18.71 3.49
N ARG A 30 11.59 -18.82 4.13
CA ARG A 30 12.51 -17.70 4.39
C ARG A 30 13.75 -17.80 3.52
N TYR A 31 13.57 -17.87 2.21
CA TYR A 31 14.70 -17.78 1.30
C TYR A 31 15.20 -16.33 1.21
N SER A 32 16.52 -16.19 1.32
CA SER A 32 17.27 -14.99 0.95
C SER A 32 18.35 -15.42 -0.06
N GLY A 33 18.45 -14.70 -1.17
CA GLY A 33 19.39 -15.03 -2.25
C GLY A 33 18.90 -14.58 -3.61
N ASP A 34 19.64 -14.98 -4.65
CA ASP A 34 19.39 -14.56 -6.03
C ASP A 34 18.12 -15.21 -6.59
N LEU A 35 17.46 -14.46 -7.49
CA LEU A 35 16.23 -14.80 -8.18
C LEU A 35 16.33 -14.38 -9.65
N TYR A 36 16.02 -15.29 -10.56
CA TYR A 36 15.94 -14.99 -12.00
C TYR A 36 14.70 -14.14 -12.36
N GLY A 37 13.74 -13.98 -11.44
CA GLY A 37 12.49 -13.26 -11.66
C GLY A 37 12.08 -12.42 -10.46
N ALA A 38 13.03 -11.67 -9.86
CA ALA A 38 12.73 -10.78 -8.74
C ALA A 38 11.60 -9.80 -9.09
N GLY A 39 11.51 -9.36 -10.36
CA GLY A 39 10.45 -8.46 -10.84
C GLY A 39 9.02 -9.01 -10.74
N TYR A 40 8.80 -10.32 -10.59
CA TYR A 40 7.45 -10.85 -10.36
C TYR A 40 6.85 -10.41 -9.02
N VAL A 41 7.64 -9.79 -8.13
CA VAL A 41 7.11 -9.12 -6.94
C VAL A 41 6.05 -8.06 -7.28
N PHE A 42 6.14 -7.38 -8.44
CA PHE A 42 5.08 -6.47 -8.90
C PHE A 42 3.76 -7.20 -9.14
N PHE A 43 3.82 -8.37 -9.78
CA PHE A 43 2.64 -9.21 -10.02
C PHE A 43 2.06 -9.76 -8.71
N VAL A 44 2.92 -10.19 -7.78
CA VAL A 44 2.50 -10.58 -6.42
C VAL A 44 1.84 -9.42 -5.68
N GLY A 45 2.39 -8.22 -5.79
CA GLY A 45 1.77 -7.03 -5.21
C GLY A 45 0.38 -6.81 -5.76
N ALA A 46 0.18 -6.91 -7.08
CA ALA A 46 -1.15 -6.79 -7.69
C ALA A 46 -2.13 -7.83 -7.15
N MET A 47 -1.74 -9.10 -7.05
CA MET A 47 -2.60 -10.16 -6.50
C MET A 47 -3.04 -9.87 -5.06
N ARG A 48 -2.11 -9.39 -4.22
CA ARG A 48 -2.35 -9.11 -2.80
C ARG A 48 -3.16 -7.84 -2.59
N LEU A 49 -2.86 -6.82 -3.37
CA LEU A 49 -3.61 -5.57 -3.40
C LEU A 49 -5.06 -5.78 -3.87
N LEU A 50 -5.30 -6.67 -4.83
CA LEU A 50 -6.64 -7.08 -5.24
C LEU A 50 -7.34 -8.00 -4.22
N GLY A 51 -6.60 -8.59 -3.28
CA GLY A 51 -7.13 -9.56 -2.32
C GLY A 51 -7.63 -10.85 -2.99
N ILE A 52 -7.15 -11.21 -4.19
CA ILE A 52 -7.68 -12.35 -4.96
C ILE A 52 -7.56 -13.66 -4.18
N GLY A 53 -6.39 -13.92 -3.57
CA GLY A 53 -6.17 -15.14 -2.81
C GLY A 53 -7.17 -15.28 -1.65
N ASP A 54 -7.39 -14.20 -0.90
CA ASP A 54 -8.33 -14.18 0.23
C ASP A 54 -9.78 -14.29 -0.25
N LYS A 55 -10.11 -13.64 -1.37
CA LYS A 55 -11.46 -13.69 -1.90
C LYS A 55 -11.80 -15.06 -2.46
N VAL A 56 -10.88 -15.71 -3.17
CA VAL A 56 -11.05 -17.10 -3.62
C VAL A 56 -11.16 -18.05 -2.41
N ALA A 57 -10.37 -17.84 -1.36
CA ALA A 57 -10.50 -18.62 -0.11
C ALA A 57 -11.88 -18.46 0.53
N ALA A 58 -12.40 -17.23 0.60
CA ALA A 58 -13.75 -16.98 1.13
C ALA A 58 -14.82 -17.64 0.26
N ILE A 59 -14.75 -17.49 -1.07
CA ILE A 59 -15.71 -18.08 -2.01
C ILE A 59 -15.72 -19.61 -1.91
N THR A 60 -14.54 -20.23 -1.92
CA THR A 60 -14.42 -21.69 -1.81
C THR A 60 -14.93 -22.20 -0.46
N SER A 61 -14.66 -21.47 0.64
CA SER A 61 -15.21 -21.79 1.95
C SER A 61 -16.75 -21.67 2.00
N GLU A 62 -17.34 -20.62 1.42
CA GLU A 62 -18.79 -20.44 1.33
C GLU A 62 -19.46 -21.58 0.53
N MET A 63 -18.79 -22.06 -0.50
CA MET A 63 -19.26 -23.18 -1.34
C MET A 63 -19.01 -24.55 -0.67
N GLY A 64 -18.37 -24.58 0.50
CA GLY A 64 -18.01 -25.83 1.18
C GLY A 64 -16.95 -26.65 0.43
N LEU A 65 -16.16 -26.02 -0.43
CA LEU A 65 -15.03 -26.62 -1.14
C LEU A 65 -13.77 -26.60 -0.28
N CYS A 66 -12.78 -27.45 -0.61
CA CYS A 66 -11.46 -27.45 0.03
C CYS A 66 -11.47 -27.60 1.55
N LYS A 67 -12.48 -28.26 2.15
CA LYS A 67 -12.61 -28.45 3.62
C LYS A 67 -11.41 -29.17 4.25
N GLU A 68 -10.71 -29.95 3.46
CA GLU A 68 -9.50 -30.69 3.87
C GLU A 68 -8.26 -29.80 3.93
N ILE A 69 -8.30 -28.64 3.27
CA ILE A 69 -7.23 -27.66 3.24
C ILE A 69 -7.53 -26.61 4.29
N ARG A 70 -6.52 -26.24 5.08
CA ARG A 70 -6.68 -25.15 6.04
C ARG A 70 -6.99 -23.84 5.30
N PRO A 71 -8.03 -23.07 5.70
CA PRO A 71 -8.42 -21.86 5.01
C PRO A 71 -7.26 -20.88 4.78
N GLU A 72 -6.36 -20.75 5.75
CA GLU A 72 -5.18 -19.87 5.65
C GLU A 72 -4.14 -20.30 4.59
N THR A 73 -4.24 -21.52 4.05
CA THR A 73 -3.34 -22.05 3.00
C THR A 73 -3.87 -21.75 1.60
N ILE A 74 -5.19 -21.59 1.45
CA ILE A 74 -5.85 -21.37 0.14
C ILE A 74 -5.34 -20.09 -0.56
N PRO A 75 -5.16 -18.94 0.11
CA PRO A 75 -4.64 -17.75 -0.57
C PRO A 75 -3.25 -17.98 -1.18
N SER A 76 -2.37 -18.72 -0.50
CA SER A 76 -1.06 -19.05 -1.03
C SER A 76 -1.14 -20.04 -2.20
N LEU A 77 -2.08 -20.99 -2.18
CA LEU A 77 -2.36 -21.88 -3.32
C LEU A 77 -2.73 -21.10 -4.58
N VAL A 78 -3.62 -20.12 -4.42
CA VAL A 78 -4.05 -19.23 -5.50
C VAL A 78 -2.89 -18.39 -6.02
N GLU A 79 -2.12 -17.74 -5.13
CA GLU A 79 -0.92 -16.97 -5.52
C GLU A 79 0.10 -17.85 -6.24
N GLY A 80 0.35 -19.06 -5.74
CA GLY A 80 1.26 -20.05 -6.31
C GLY A 80 0.86 -20.43 -7.73
N TRP A 81 -0.42 -20.71 -7.93
CA TRP A 81 -0.98 -21.08 -9.22
C TRP A 81 -0.95 -19.91 -10.23
N LEU A 82 -1.38 -18.72 -9.81
CA LEU A 82 -1.36 -17.56 -10.69
C LEU A 82 0.06 -17.22 -11.11
N LEU A 83 1.01 -17.30 -10.18
CA LEU A 83 2.40 -16.99 -10.46
C LEU A 83 3.04 -18.04 -11.39
N SER A 84 2.74 -19.34 -11.24
CA SER A 84 3.29 -20.36 -12.14
C SER A 84 2.77 -20.20 -13.57
N LYS A 85 1.48 -19.88 -13.71
CA LYS A 85 0.85 -19.61 -15.00
C LYS A 85 1.43 -18.35 -15.63
N ALA A 86 1.56 -17.26 -14.87
CA ALA A 86 2.14 -16.01 -15.35
C ALA A 86 3.64 -16.13 -15.72
N VAL A 87 4.43 -16.81 -14.89
CA VAL A 87 5.89 -16.89 -15.04
C VAL A 87 6.30 -17.89 -16.10
N TYR A 88 5.78 -19.11 -15.99
CA TYR A 88 6.29 -20.27 -16.73
C TYR A 88 5.27 -20.87 -17.69
N ASN A 89 4.05 -20.30 -17.74
CA ASN A 89 2.93 -20.86 -18.49
C ASN A 89 2.74 -22.37 -18.20
N VAL A 90 2.88 -22.76 -16.92
CA VAL A 90 2.71 -24.16 -16.50
C VAL A 90 1.23 -24.53 -16.69
N PRO A 91 0.91 -25.62 -17.43
CA PRO A 91 -0.44 -26.16 -17.50
C PRO A 91 -0.90 -26.73 -16.16
N LEU A 92 -2.22 -26.75 -15.89
CA LEU A 92 -2.83 -27.22 -14.63
C LEU A 92 -2.27 -28.54 -14.15
N GLU A 93 -2.22 -29.52 -15.05
CA GLU A 93 -1.77 -30.88 -14.79
C GLU A 93 -0.30 -31.00 -14.35
N LYS A 94 0.54 -29.99 -14.61
CA LYS A 94 1.99 -30.05 -14.35
C LYS A 94 2.45 -29.34 -13.09
N ILE A 95 1.60 -28.56 -12.43
CA ILE A 95 2.05 -27.77 -11.28
C ILE A 95 2.32 -28.56 -10.02
N ALA A 96 1.56 -29.64 -9.81
CA ALA A 96 1.75 -30.48 -8.65
C ALA A 96 3.21 -31.03 -8.63
N GLY A 97 3.79 -31.26 -9.80
CA GLY A 97 5.19 -31.63 -9.99
C GLY A 97 6.18 -30.46 -10.13
N TYR A 98 5.72 -29.21 -10.02
CA TYR A 98 6.57 -28.04 -10.25
C TYR A 98 7.53 -27.81 -9.09
N SER A 99 8.80 -28.13 -9.34
CA SER A 99 9.86 -28.17 -8.32
C SER A 99 10.73 -26.91 -8.28
N LYS A 100 10.53 -25.95 -9.20
CA LYS A 100 11.36 -24.73 -9.21
C LYS A 100 11.09 -23.92 -7.94
N LYS A 101 12.17 -23.60 -7.23
CA LYS A 101 12.13 -22.95 -5.91
C LYS A 101 11.75 -21.48 -6.05
N GLU A 102 12.09 -20.87 -7.17
CA GLU A 102 12.00 -19.45 -7.45
C GLU A 102 10.60 -18.88 -7.21
N LEU A 103 9.56 -19.64 -7.59
CA LEU A 103 8.17 -19.26 -7.39
C LEU A 103 7.82 -19.13 -5.90
N TRP A 104 8.26 -20.10 -5.09
CA TRP A 104 8.06 -20.12 -3.65
C TRP A 104 8.94 -19.09 -2.95
N ASP A 105 10.15 -18.87 -3.48
CA ASP A 105 11.08 -17.83 -3.06
C ASP A 105 10.51 -16.42 -3.33
N ILE A 106 9.58 -16.23 -4.27
CA ILE A 106 8.92 -14.94 -4.50
C ILE A 106 7.71 -14.78 -3.56
N ILE A 107 6.88 -15.81 -3.43
CA ILE A 107 5.65 -15.77 -2.62
C ILE A 107 5.97 -15.71 -1.12
N GLY A 108 7.07 -16.33 -0.68
CA GLY A 108 7.43 -16.47 0.74
C GLY A 108 6.68 -17.61 1.45
N TYR A 109 6.06 -18.52 0.69
CA TYR A 109 5.35 -19.67 1.21
C TYR A 109 5.55 -20.88 0.30
N LYS A 110 5.92 -22.03 0.86
CA LYS A 110 6.09 -23.29 0.12
C LYS A 110 4.90 -24.19 0.35
N ILE A 111 4.30 -24.66 -0.74
CA ILE A 111 3.09 -25.48 -0.72
C ILE A 111 3.46 -26.94 -0.98
N SER A 112 2.79 -27.87 -0.29
CA SER A 112 2.95 -29.29 -0.58
C SER A 112 2.23 -29.66 -1.87
N LYS A 113 2.83 -30.57 -2.64
CA LYS A 113 2.21 -31.17 -3.83
C LYS A 113 0.77 -31.65 -3.56
N ALA A 114 0.57 -32.38 -2.47
CA ALA A 114 -0.73 -32.91 -2.07
C ALA A 114 -1.79 -31.82 -1.88
N ASN A 115 -1.46 -30.71 -1.18
CA ASN A 115 -2.43 -29.61 -1.03
C ASN A 115 -2.78 -28.98 -2.37
N PHE A 116 -1.83 -28.95 -3.30
CA PHE A 116 -2.05 -28.43 -4.64
C PHE A 116 -3.00 -29.33 -5.43
N GLU A 117 -2.78 -30.64 -5.42
CA GLU A 117 -3.64 -31.62 -6.09
C GLU A 117 -5.07 -31.59 -5.51
N THR A 118 -5.22 -31.58 -4.19
CA THR A 118 -6.52 -31.46 -3.53
C THR A 118 -7.21 -30.14 -3.91
N PHE A 119 -6.47 -29.02 -3.95
CA PHE A 119 -7.03 -27.72 -4.32
C PHE A 119 -7.57 -27.72 -5.75
N LEU A 120 -6.80 -28.29 -6.69
CA LEU A 120 -7.18 -28.33 -8.11
C LEU A 120 -8.35 -29.26 -8.39
N ALA A 121 -8.46 -30.37 -7.66
CA ALA A 121 -9.58 -31.30 -7.79
C ALA A 121 -10.95 -30.66 -7.49
N HIS A 122 -10.99 -29.55 -6.74
CA HIS A 122 -12.23 -28.85 -6.38
C HIS A 122 -12.63 -27.73 -7.34
N PHE A 123 -11.85 -27.45 -8.38
CA PHE A 123 -12.10 -26.33 -9.30
C PHE A 123 -13.03 -26.67 -10.48
N GLU A 124 -13.76 -27.78 -10.43
CA GLU A 124 -14.83 -28.12 -11.39
C GLU A 124 -15.97 -27.08 -11.42
N PHE A 125 -16.10 -26.25 -10.37
CA PHE A 125 -17.11 -25.18 -10.25
C PHE A 125 -16.58 -23.79 -10.65
N SER A 126 -15.66 -23.72 -11.63
CA SER A 126 -14.94 -22.49 -12.00
C SER A 126 -15.87 -21.32 -12.40
N GLN A 127 -17.02 -21.61 -13.00
CA GLN A 127 -17.96 -20.58 -13.46
C GLN A 127 -18.61 -19.80 -12.29
N ASP A 128 -18.98 -20.47 -11.20
CA ASP A 128 -19.56 -19.82 -10.01
C ASP A 128 -18.52 -18.96 -9.29
N ILE A 129 -17.27 -19.46 -9.23
CA ILE A 129 -16.14 -18.69 -8.69
C ILE A 129 -15.91 -17.44 -9.53
N GLY A 130 -15.89 -17.58 -10.87
CA GLY A 130 -15.77 -16.46 -11.80
C GLY A 130 -16.87 -15.41 -11.58
N ASN A 131 -18.13 -15.83 -11.50
CA ASN A 131 -19.26 -14.93 -11.23
C ASN A 131 -19.10 -14.16 -9.91
N LYS A 132 -18.75 -14.84 -8.82
CA LYS A 132 -18.54 -14.20 -7.51
C LYS A 132 -17.35 -13.25 -7.52
N LEU A 133 -16.28 -13.56 -8.26
CA LEU A 133 -15.12 -12.68 -8.42
C LEU A 133 -15.46 -11.42 -9.22
N VAL A 134 -16.25 -11.51 -10.29
CA VAL A 134 -16.69 -10.31 -11.03
C VAL A 134 -17.53 -9.39 -10.16
N MET A 135 -18.46 -9.96 -9.39
CA MET A 135 -19.27 -9.16 -8.46
C MET A 135 -18.41 -8.48 -7.39
N TYR A 136 -17.36 -9.16 -6.91
CA TYR A 136 -16.38 -8.56 -6.01
C TYR A 136 -15.64 -7.39 -6.67
N PHE A 137 -15.14 -7.57 -7.89
CA PHE A 137 -14.42 -6.51 -8.61
C PHE A 137 -15.31 -5.31 -8.92
N LEU A 138 -16.55 -5.53 -9.36
CA LEU A 138 -17.56 -4.48 -9.59
C LEU A 138 -17.79 -3.59 -8.38
N ASN A 139 -17.79 -4.19 -7.18
CA ASN A 139 -18.05 -3.46 -5.94
C ASN A 139 -16.80 -2.80 -5.36
N SER A 140 -15.62 -3.37 -5.61
CA SER A 140 -14.37 -2.99 -4.93
C SER A 140 -13.49 -2.06 -5.78
N ILE A 141 -13.58 -2.11 -7.11
CA ILE A 141 -12.76 -1.32 -8.03
C ILE A 141 -13.61 -0.19 -8.57
N LYS A 142 -14.03 0.67 -7.66
CA LYS A 142 -14.60 1.99 -7.98
C LYS A 142 -13.51 3.01 -7.81
N ASP A 143 -13.28 3.80 -8.85
CA ASP A 143 -12.27 4.81 -8.75
C ASP A 143 -12.72 5.99 -7.88
N VAL A 144 -11.79 6.51 -7.08
CA VAL A 144 -11.97 7.63 -6.15
C VAL A 144 -10.83 8.61 -6.43
N SER A 145 -11.17 9.88 -6.61
CA SER A 145 -10.19 10.93 -6.85
C SER A 145 -9.72 11.60 -5.57
N PHE A 146 -10.65 11.84 -4.64
CA PHE A 146 -10.33 12.49 -3.37
C PHE A 146 -11.32 12.13 -2.26
N ILE A 147 -10.88 12.36 -1.04
CA ILE A 147 -11.62 12.27 0.21
C ILE A 147 -11.93 13.69 0.65
N LYS A 148 -13.20 14.02 0.85
CA LYS A 148 -13.64 15.31 1.36
C LYS A 148 -13.97 15.19 2.85
N PHE A 149 -13.38 16.06 3.65
CA PHE A 149 -13.67 16.19 5.07
C PHE A 149 -14.46 17.45 5.31
N THR A 150 -15.63 17.34 5.93
CA THR A 150 -16.48 18.49 6.30
C THR A 150 -16.41 18.70 7.80
N LEU A 151 -16.09 19.91 8.23
CA LEU A 151 -15.86 20.31 9.62
C LEU A 151 -17.11 20.91 10.28
N SER A 152 -17.06 21.08 11.60
CA SER A 152 -18.19 21.55 12.39
C SER A 152 -18.56 23.01 12.15
N ASP A 153 -17.58 23.84 11.77
CA ASP A 153 -17.74 25.22 11.35
C ASP A 153 -18.12 25.37 9.87
N GLY A 154 -18.36 24.26 9.15
CA GLY A 154 -18.60 24.25 7.71
C GLY A 154 -17.34 24.34 6.85
N GLY A 155 -16.16 24.41 7.46
CA GLY A 155 -14.87 24.30 6.78
C GLY A 155 -14.72 22.96 6.06
N VAL A 156 -13.88 22.93 5.03
CA VAL A 156 -13.63 21.73 4.23
C VAL A 156 -12.15 21.66 3.91
N PHE A 157 -11.58 20.47 4.04
CA PHE A 157 -10.31 20.13 3.40
C PHE A 157 -10.46 18.83 2.62
N HIS A 158 -9.59 18.63 1.63
CA HIS A 158 -9.58 17.43 0.82
C HIS A 158 -8.25 16.73 1.00
N VAL A 159 -8.27 15.40 0.93
CA VAL A 159 -7.06 14.57 0.83
C VAL A 159 -7.20 13.75 -0.44
N ASP A 160 -6.13 13.57 -1.23
CA ASP A 160 -6.25 12.68 -2.38
C ASP A 160 -6.52 11.23 -1.98
N ALA A 161 -6.98 10.46 -2.94
CA ALA A 161 -7.36 9.08 -2.75
C ALA A 161 -6.20 8.14 -2.37
N LYS A 162 -4.93 8.55 -2.56
CA LYS A 162 -3.75 7.82 -2.08
C LYS A 162 -3.35 8.22 -0.65
N GLY A 163 -3.98 9.25 -0.09
CA GLY A 163 -3.67 9.78 1.24
C GLY A 163 -2.40 10.61 1.30
N CYS A 164 -1.84 11.01 0.15
CA CYS A 164 -0.50 11.59 0.11
C CYS A 164 -0.49 13.11 0.32
N TYR A 165 -1.52 13.83 -0.10
CA TYR A 165 -1.55 15.29 -0.06
C TYR A 165 -2.87 15.85 0.43
N VAL A 166 -2.77 16.99 1.11
CA VAL A 166 -3.91 17.86 1.41
C VAL A 166 -4.12 18.82 0.23
N TRP A 167 -5.38 18.97 -0.20
CA TRP A 167 -5.80 19.76 -1.36
C TRP A 167 -6.83 20.83 -1.00
N THR A 168 -6.73 21.96 -1.71
CA THR A 168 -7.64 23.12 -1.60
C THR A 168 -8.81 23.03 -2.58
N ALA A 169 -8.55 22.51 -3.79
CA ALA A 169 -9.53 22.41 -4.86
C ALA A 169 -10.15 21.01 -4.98
N LYS A 170 -11.38 20.95 -5.49
CA LYS A 170 -12.08 19.70 -5.85
C LYS A 170 -11.43 18.94 -7.01
N LYS A 171 -10.52 19.58 -7.75
CA LYS A 171 -9.88 18.99 -8.93
C LYS A 171 -8.54 18.39 -8.55
N THR A 172 -8.56 17.17 -8.04
CA THR A 172 -7.36 16.37 -7.86
C THR A 172 -7.01 15.69 -9.19
N PRO A 173 -5.76 15.81 -9.69
CA PRO A 173 -5.33 15.11 -10.89
C PRO A 173 -5.46 13.59 -10.73
N VAL A 174 -5.73 12.90 -11.84
CA VAL A 174 -5.95 11.45 -11.88
C VAL A 174 -4.77 10.66 -11.28
N ASN A 175 -3.55 11.17 -11.38
CA ASN A 175 -2.35 10.55 -10.83
C ASN A 175 -2.39 10.37 -9.31
N PHE A 176 -3.28 11.08 -8.61
CA PHE A 176 -3.50 10.97 -7.17
C PHE A 176 -4.79 10.22 -6.82
N SER A 177 -5.55 9.78 -7.81
CA SER A 177 -6.71 8.90 -7.64
C SER A 177 -6.28 7.49 -7.21
N SER A 178 -7.20 6.76 -6.59
CA SER A 178 -7.04 5.38 -6.14
C SER A 178 -8.37 4.63 -6.30
N ASN A 179 -8.43 3.34 -5.96
CA ASN A 179 -9.68 2.58 -5.95
C ASN A 179 -10.20 2.38 -4.53
N LEU A 180 -11.52 2.17 -4.42
CA LEU A 180 -12.21 2.01 -3.14
C LEU A 180 -11.62 0.87 -2.29
N LEU A 181 -11.19 -0.22 -2.91
CA LEU A 181 -10.52 -1.33 -2.24
C LEU A 181 -9.30 -0.88 -1.43
N PHE A 182 -8.45 -0.01 -2.00
CA PHE A 182 -7.30 0.55 -1.29
C PHE A 182 -7.67 1.54 -0.21
N LEU A 183 -8.64 2.40 -0.53
CA LEU A 183 -9.12 3.40 0.40
C LEU A 183 -9.74 2.78 1.64
N ASP A 184 -10.43 1.65 1.53
CA ASP A 184 -11.13 1.05 2.68
C ASP A 184 -10.19 0.62 3.79
N SER A 185 -9.09 -0.05 3.46
CA SER A 185 -8.09 -0.42 4.48
C SER A 185 -7.47 0.82 5.12
N TYR A 186 -7.19 1.85 4.32
CA TYR A 186 -6.54 3.06 4.79
C TYR A 186 -7.46 3.93 5.64
N ILE A 187 -8.71 4.09 5.19
CA ILE A 187 -9.73 4.84 5.90
C ILE A 187 -10.10 4.12 7.18
N ASN A 188 -10.32 2.80 7.19
CA ASN A 188 -10.71 2.12 8.41
C ASN A 188 -9.64 2.27 9.51
N SER A 189 -8.35 2.12 9.16
CA SER A 189 -7.27 2.38 10.12
C SER A 189 -7.23 3.84 10.62
N PHE A 190 -7.45 4.80 9.72
CA PHE A 190 -7.58 6.23 10.05
C PHE A 190 -8.77 6.53 10.98
N VAL A 191 -9.92 5.91 10.68
CA VAL A 191 -11.19 6.08 11.37
C VAL A 191 -11.13 5.53 12.78
N GLU A 192 -10.55 4.35 12.94
CA GLU A 192 -10.37 3.69 14.22
C GLU A 192 -9.33 4.40 15.11
N GLY A 193 -8.44 5.20 14.51
CA GLY A 193 -7.45 6.02 15.22
C GLY A 193 -6.28 5.24 15.83
N ASN A 194 -6.15 3.96 15.50
CA ASN A 194 -5.10 3.08 16.04
C ASN A 194 -3.71 3.42 15.45
N GLU A 195 -3.67 3.77 14.16
CA GLU A 195 -2.45 4.05 13.40
C GLU A 195 -2.37 5.53 12.99
N PRO A 196 -1.16 6.11 12.91
CA PRO A 196 -1.00 7.46 12.40
C PRO A 196 -1.30 7.56 10.90
N PHE A 197 -1.99 8.63 10.53
CA PHE A 197 -2.21 9.02 9.14
C PHE A 197 -0.96 9.70 8.58
N PHE A 198 -0.24 9.00 7.69
CA PHE A 198 0.95 9.54 7.05
C PHE A 198 0.58 10.29 5.76
N VAL A 199 0.86 11.58 5.73
CA VAL A 199 0.67 12.47 4.59
C VAL A 199 2.03 12.96 4.11
N LEU A 200 2.28 12.86 2.82
CA LEU A 200 3.55 13.24 2.24
C LEU A 200 3.78 14.76 2.29
N ASN A 201 2.81 15.57 1.88
CA ASN A 201 2.95 17.02 1.96
C ASN A 201 1.61 17.76 1.88
N ALA A 202 1.64 19.05 2.15
CA ALA A 202 0.62 20.01 1.74
C ALA A 202 0.92 20.48 0.31
N ASN A 203 -0.07 20.44 -0.58
CA ASN A 203 -0.04 20.82 -2.00
C ASN A 203 1.13 20.28 -2.85
N PRO A 204 0.88 19.47 -3.88
CA PRO A 204 1.91 19.24 -4.88
C PRO A 204 2.20 20.47 -5.77
N GLU A 205 1.30 21.47 -5.83
CA GLU A 205 1.48 22.68 -6.67
C GLU A 205 2.34 23.77 -6.03
N GLY A 206 2.66 23.65 -4.74
CA GLY A 206 3.51 24.60 -4.01
C GLY A 206 2.87 25.97 -3.70
N SER A 207 1.57 26.16 -3.88
CA SER A 207 0.87 27.41 -3.51
C SER A 207 0.49 27.45 -2.02
N THR A 208 0.31 28.66 -1.47
CA THR A 208 -0.05 28.95 -0.06
C THR A 208 -1.29 28.16 0.40
N GLN A 209 -1.06 27.11 1.21
CA GLN A 209 -2.09 26.24 1.79
C GLN A 209 -2.33 26.47 3.29
N ALA A 210 -2.08 27.68 3.79
CA ALA A 210 -2.13 27.93 5.23
C ALA A 210 -3.45 27.48 5.86
N LYS A 211 -4.59 27.72 5.21
CA LYS A 211 -5.90 27.43 5.80
C LYS A 211 -6.26 25.93 5.80
N GLU A 212 -6.18 25.24 4.67
CA GLU A 212 -6.60 23.83 4.56
C GLU A 212 -5.65 22.90 5.33
N LEU A 213 -4.36 23.22 5.35
CA LEU A 213 -3.40 22.52 6.20
C LEU A 213 -3.68 22.77 7.69
N GLN A 214 -3.97 24.02 8.09
CA GLN A 214 -4.39 24.31 9.46
C GLN A 214 -5.69 23.56 9.81
N ASP A 215 -6.68 23.58 8.92
CA ASP A 215 -7.95 22.87 9.09
C ASP A 215 -7.73 21.37 9.23
N PHE A 216 -6.84 20.78 8.43
CA PHE A 216 -6.39 19.40 8.57
C PHE A 216 -5.76 19.16 9.97
N ILE A 217 -4.75 19.94 10.36
CA ILE A 217 -4.04 19.76 11.64
C ILE A 217 -5.00 19.87 12.83
N LEU A 218 -5.83 20.91 12.84
CA LEU A 218 -6.78 21.18 13.92
C LEU A 218 -7.88 20.10 13.99
N ALA A 219 -8.36 19.63 12.83
CA ALA A 219 -9.34 18.55 12.76
C ALA A 219 -8.78 17.19 13.21
N MET A 220 -7.50 16.93 12.93
CA MET A 220 -6.83 15.72 13.42
C MET A 220 -6.54 15.81 14.92
N GLU A 221 -6.12 16.97 15.43
CA GLU A 221 -5.87 17.11 16.87
C GLU A 221 -7.16 17.00 17.70
N GLY A 222 -8.29 17.50 17.19
CA GLY A 222 -9.59 17.31 17.84
C GLY A 222 -9.84 18.15 19.09
N SER A 223 -8.85 18.93 19.52
CA SER A 223 -8.92 19.83 20.68
C SER A 223 -9.84 21.04 20.44
N VAL A 224 -10.07 21.40 19.18
CA VAL A 224 -10.95 22.49 18.76
C VAL A 224 -12.30 21.92 18.33
N ALA A 225 -13.37 22.24 19.06
CA ALA A 225 -14.71 21.71 18.83
C ALA A 225 -15.27 22.09 17.44
N GLU A 226 -14.99 23.32 17.01
CA GLU A 226 -15.41 23.91 15.74
C GLU A 226 -14.74 23.25 14.54
N LYS A 227 -13.54 22.69 14.73
CA LYS A 227 -12.78 22.00 13.69
C LYS A 227 -12.96 20.48 13.69
N ARG A 228 -13.88 19.94 14.51
CA ARG A 228 -14.17 18.50 14.49
C ARG A 228 -14.74 18.08 13.15
N ILE A 229 -14.24 16.96 12.64
CA ILE A 229 -14.76 16.28 11.45
C ILE A 229 -16.21 15.85 11.74
N ARG A 230 -17.15 16.29 10.90
CA ARG A 230 -18.57 15.88 10.94
C ARG A 230 -18.90 14.83 9.90
N ARG A 231 -18.28 14.93 8.72
CA ARG A 231 -18.59 14.06 7.58
C ARG A 231 -17.35 13.77 6.75
N ILE A 232 -17.25 12.54 6.27
CA ILE A 232 -16.23 12.11 5.31
C ILE A 232 -16.95 11.52 4.09
N ASP A 233 -16.67 12.11 2.93
CA ASP A 233 -17.23 11.68 1.64
C ASP A 233 -16.11 11.29 0.69
N LEU A 234 -16.30 10.19 -0.05
CA LEU A 234 -15.43 9.77 -1.14
C LEU A 234 -16.01 10.23 -2.46
N PHE A 235 -15.20 10.89 -3.28
CA PHE A 235 -15.62 11.43 -4.57
C PHE A 235 -14.93 10.74 -5.74
N GLY A 236 -15.72 10.43 -6.76
CA GLY A 236 -15.23 9.85 -8.00
C GLY A 236 -14.64 10.90 -8.96
N PRO A 237 -14.09 10.46 -10.09
CA PRO A 237 -13.54 11.32 -11.14
C PRO A 237 -14.56 12.29 -11.74
N ASP A 238 -15.83 11.92 -11.75
CA ASP A 238 -16.97 12.73 -12.20
C ASP A 238 -17.38 13.83 -11.20
N GLY A 239 -16.69 13.90 -10.05
CA GLY A 239 -17.00 14.85 -8.98
C GLY A 239 -18.26 14.51 -8.20
N ARG A 240 -18.82 13.29 -8.36
CA ARG A 240 -19.96 12.82 -7.58
C ARG A 240 -19.50 11.99 -6.39
N PRO A 241 -20.24 12.03 -5.27
CA PRO A 241 -19.94 11.18 -4.12
C PRO A 241 -20.17 9.71 -4.48
N CYS A 242 -19.14 8.89 -4.30
CA CYS A 242 -19.19 7.44 -4.47
C CYS A 242 -19.59 6.71 -3.18
N ARG A 243 -19.22 7.25 -2.01
CA ARG A 243 -19.54 6.69 -0.71
C ARG A 243 -19.46 7.75 0.39
N GLU A 244 -20.42 7.72 1.31
CA GLU A 244 -20.35 8.43 2.58
C GLU A 244 -19.90 7.45 3.67
N ILE A 245 -19.01 7.89 4.56
CA ILE A 245 -18.46 7.03 5.62
C ILE A 245 -19.15 7.37 6.93
N SER A 246 -20.05 6.49 7.36
CA SER A 246 -20.91 6.70 8.54
C SER A 246 -20.32 6.03 9.78
N PHE A 247 -19.84 6.79 10.77
CA PHE A 247 -19.37 6.26 12.06
C PHE A 247 -19.14 7.37 13.10
N VAL A 248 -18.93 6.97 14.37
CA VAL A 248 -18.52 7.88 15.45
C VAL A 248 -17.02 8.14 15.34
N LEU A 249 -16.70 9.34 14.86
CA LEU A 249 -15.33 9.83 14.71
C LEU A 249 -14.69 10.00 16.11
N PRO A 250 -13.54 9.34 16.44
CA PRO A 250 -12.79 9.67 17.64
C PRO A 250 -12.46 11.17 17.67
N LEU A 251 -12.36 11.75 18.87
CA LEU A 251 -12.10 13.18 19.01
C LEU A 251 -10.74 13.54 18.40
N ARG A 252 -9.69 12.80 18.79
CA ARG A 252 -8.31 13.00 18.32
C ARG A 252 -7.87 11.86 17.41
N ARG A 253 -7.12 12.19 16.37
CA ARG A 253 -6.51 11.27 15.40
C ARG A 253 -5.03 11.54 15.27
N ARG A 254 -4.27 10.46 15.17
CA ARG A 254 -2.82 10.50 15.03
C ARG A 254 -2.47 10.82 13.58
N PHE A 255 -1.56 11.76 13.35
CA PHE A 255 -1.08 12.08 12.01
C PHE A 255 0.42 12.36 11.98
N VAL A 256 1.03 12.20 10.82
CA VAL A 256 2.37 12.66 10.48
C VAL A 256 2.30 13.27 9.09
N ILE A 257 2.66 14.55 8.94
CA ILE A 257 2.68 15.21 7.63
C ILE A 257 4.07 15.78 7.34
N GLY A 258 4.57 15.53 6.12
CA GLY A 258 5.79 16.15 5.64
C GLY A 258 5.59 17.63 5.29
N ALA A 259 6.63 18.42 5.50
CA ALA A 259 6.76 19.82 5.14
C ALA A 259 8.12 19.98 4.45
N SER A 260 8.09 20.06 3.12
CA SER A 260 9.29 20.13 2.28
C SER A 260 9.90 21.53 2.23
N PRO A 261 11.23 21.69 2.06
CA PRO A 261 11.87 22.99 1.96
C PRO A 261 11.43 23.86 0.78
N ALA A 262 11.02 23.22 -0.32
CA ALA A 262 10.48 23.91 -1.48
C ALA A 262 9.00 24.32 -1.33
N SER A 263 8.35 23.91 -0.24
CA SER A 263 6.94 24.23 0.02
C SER A 263 6.82 25.40 1.00
N ASP A 264 5.85 26.27 0.77
CA ASP A 264 5.55 27.43 1.64
C ASP A 264 5.25 27.04 3.10
N THR A 265 5.03 25.75 3.38
CA THR A 265 5.01 25.14 4.72
C THR A 265 6.27 25.46 5.54
N GLU A 266 7.43 25.65 4.90
CA GLU A 266 8.64 26.08 5.61
C GLU A 266 8.59 27.54 6.08
N LYS A 267 7.88 28.44 5.35
CA LYS A 267 7.69 29.86 5.77
C LYS A 267 6.84 29.99 7.04
N ILE A 268 6.02 28.98 7.32
CA ILE A 268 5.23 28.88 8.55
C ILE A 268 6.11 28.40 9.72
N THR A 269 7.32 27.89 9.44
CA THR A 269 8.15 27.21 10.42
C THR A 269 9.39 27.99 10.84
N ALA A 270 9.74 27.88 12.13
CA ALA A 270 10.94 28.44 12.76
C ALA A 270 12.26 28.06 12.03
N PRO A 271 13.35 28.84 12.20
CA PRO A 271 14.64 28.57 11.55
C PRO A 271 15.17 27.17 11.86
N ALA A 272 16.03 26.66 10.97
CA ALA A 272 16.65 25.35 11.11
C ALA A 272 17.27 25.14 12.50
N PRO A 273 17.20 23.91 13.05
CA PRO A 273 17.68 23.60 14.40
C PRO A 273 19.19 23.79 14.48
N LYS A 274 19.66 24.25 15.65
CA LYS A 274 21.10 24.47 15.89
C LYS A 274 21.92 23.17 15.93
N SER A 275 21.29 22.05 16.28
CA SER A 275 21.92 20.73 16.38
C SER A 275 20.93 19.61 16.11
N PHE A 276 21.41 18.49 15.56
CA PHE A 276 20.66 17.24 15.46
C PHE A 276 21.03 16.34 16.64
N GLU A 277 20.00 15.84 17.35
CA GLU A 277 20.15 15.18 18.66
C GLU A 277 20.24 13.66 18.54
N SER A 278 19.75 13.08 17.45
CA SER A 278 19.71 11.63 17.25
C SER A 278 20.02 11.28 15.79
N ASN A 279 20.41 10.03 15.55
CA ASN A 279 20.58 9.50 14.20
C ASN A 279 20.12 8.04 14.12
N PHE A 280 19.80 7.59 12.91
CA PHE A 280 19.42 6.21 12.62
C PHE A 280 19.72 5.85 11.17
N ILE A 281 19.91 4.56 10.90
CA ILE A 281 20.00 4.04 9.52
C ILE A 281 18.61 3.57 9.13
N CYS A 282 18.04 4.18 8.09
CA CYS A 282 16.80 3.68 7.50
C CYS A 282 17.17 2.49 6.61
N GLU A 283 17.06 1.27 7.16
CA GLU A 283 17.51 0.03 6.49
C GLU A 283 17.00 -0.10 5.05
N PRO A 284 15.71 0.17 4.73
CA PRO A 284 15.24 0.04 3.35
C PRO A 284 15.96 1.02 2.41
N LEU A 285 16.32 2.21 2.88
CA LEU A 285 17.02 3.21 2.07
C LEU A 285 18.55 3.06 2.10
N GLY A 286 19.10 2.26 3.02
CA GLY A 286 20.55 2.14 3.22
C GLY A 286 21.24 3.47 3.54
N LYS A 287 20.52 4.44 4.11
CA LYS A 287 21.00 5.81 4.34
C LYS A 287 20.95 6.16 5.82
N LEU A 288 21.96 6.92 6.27
CA LEU A 288 22.02 7.50 7.61
C LEU A 288 21.20 8.81 7.64
N PHE A 289 20.36 8.94 8.65
CA PHE A 289 19.53 10.11 8.90
C PHE A 289 19.81 10.69 10.27
N PHE A 290 19.71 12.01 10.36
CA PHE A 290 19.85 12.82 11.56
C PHE A 290 18.51 13.46 11.88
N VAL A 291 18.14 13.44 13.16
CA VAL A 291 16.84 13.87 13.66
C VAL A 291 17.02 14.91 14.77
N SER A 292 16.19 15.94 14.76
CA SER A 292 15.97 16.83 15.91
C SER A 292 14.48 17.11 16.05
N GLU A 293 14.05 17.41 17.27
CA GLU A 293 12.66 17.65 17.59
C GLU A 293 12.48 19.01 18.26
N GLU A 294 11.43 19.74 17.89
CA GLU A 294 11.01 20.96 18.56
C GLU A 294 9.48 21.04 18.67
N SER A 295 8.99 21.90 19.55
CA SER A 295 7.57 22.21 19.63
C SER A 295 7.19 23.29 18.61
N HIS A 296 6.11 23.07 17.87
CA HIS A 296 5.62 23.99 16.86
C HIS A 296 4.19 24.42 17.20
N LYS A 297 3.96 25.73 17.09
CA LYS A 297 2.69 26.36 17.40
C LYS A 297 1.87 26.54 16.13
N VAL A 298 0.69 25.93 16.07
CA VAL A 298 -0.28 26.13 14.99
C VAL A 298 -1.43 26.96 15.53
N SER A 299 -1.53 28.20 15.06
CA SER A 299 -2.54 29.15 15.51
C SER A 299 -3.80 29.10 14.65
N GLN A 300 -4.97 29.15 15.28
CA GLN A 300 -6.24 29.34 14.61
C GLN A 300 -6.64 30.82 14.67
N HIS A 301 -6.86 31.44 13.50
CA HIS A 301 -7.33 32.83 13.43
C HIS A 301 -8.73 33.02 14.03
N ILE A 302 -9.57 31.99 14.02
CA ILE A 302 -10.93 32.00 14.57
C ILE A 302 -10.90 31.37 15.96
N GLY A 303 -10.92 32.19 17.02
CA GLY A 303 -11.01 31.73 18.41
C GLY A 303 -9.73 31.81 19.24
N ASN A 304 -8.61 32.28 18.67
CA ASN A 304 -7.34 32.50 19.38
C ASN A 304 -6.86 31.26 20.16
N LYS A 305 -7.17 30.06 19.66
CA LYS A 305 -6.67 28.81 20.24
C LYS A 305 -5.45 28.38 19.47
N ASP A 306 -4.39 28.14 20.24
CA ASP A 306 -3.12 27.64 19.73
C ASP A 306 -3.01 26.16 20.05
N VAL A 307 -2.65 25.38 19.04
CA VAL A 307 -2.33 23.96 19.20
C VAL A 307 -0.83 23.79 19.11
N MET A 308 -0.25 23.16 20.13
CA MET A 308 1.15 22.75 20.10
C MET A 308 1.24 21.36 19.49
N ILE A 309 1.99 21.25 18.40
CA ILE A 309 2.34 19.98 17.75
C ILE A 309 3.85 19.79 17.77
N ARG A 310 4.29 18.56 17.53
CA ARG A 310 5.71 18.24 17.40
C ARG A 310 6.16 18.53 15.99
N LYS A 311 7.35 19.12 15.86
CA LYS A 311 8.04 19.31 14.58
C LYS A 311 9.37 18.56 14.64
N ILE A 312 9.54 17.62 13.73
CA ILE A 312 10.73 16.77 13.64
C ILE A 312 11.49 17.17 12.39
N HIS A 313 12.72 17.64 12.54
CA HIS A 313 13.61 17.94 11.43
C HIS A 313 14.41 16.71 11.08
N LEU A 314 14.31 16.30 9.81
CA LEU A 314 14.99 15.14 9.27
C LEU A 314 15.99 15.58 8.19
N LYS A 315 17.23 15.15 8.35
CA LYS A 315 18.32 15.41 7.39
C LYS A 315 19.04 14.11 7.08
N SER A 316 19.26 13.81 5.81
CA SER A 316 20.11 12.69 5.39
C SER A 316 21.59 13.06 5.51
N SER A 317 22.46 12.06 5.59
CA SER A 317 23.91 12.23 5.34
C SER A 317 24.19 12.81 3.95
N ASP A 318 23.29 12.59 2.99
CA ASP A 318 23.24 13.30 1.71
C ASP A 318 22.63 14.69 1.92
N PRO A 319 23.37 15.79 1.68
CA PRO A 319 22.93 17.15 1.99
C PRO A 319 21.71 17.59 1.19
N SER A 320 21.38 16.91 0.09
CA SER A 320 20.21 17.20 -0.74
C SER A 320 18.89 16.94 -0.03
N LEU A 321 18.86 16.00 0.94
CA LEU A 321 17.61 15.53 1.55
C LEU A 321 17.39 16.15 2.93
N ARG A 322 16.40 17.05 2.99
CA ARG A 322 15.88 17.68 4.21
C ARG A 322 14.36 17.75 4.16
N ILE A 323 13.71 17.46 5.28
CA ILE A 323 12.26 17.59 5.43
C ILE A 323 11.92 17.86 6.90
N SER A 324 10.91 18.69 7.14
CA SER A 324 10.29 18.81 8.47
C SER A 324 9.05 17.91 8.52
N LEU A 325 8.81 17.21 9.62
CA LEU A 325 7.60 16.43 9.85
C LEU A 325 6.79 17.10 10.95
N LEU A 326 5.50 17.29 10.75
CA LEU A 326 4.57 17.79 11.75
C LEU A 326 3.68 16.65 12.24
N THR A 327 3.50 16.53 13.55
CA THR A 327 2.75 15.41 14.14
C THR A 327 2.17 15.74 15.51
N ASN A 328 1.07 15.10 15.86
CA ASN A 328 0.49 15.14 17.20
C ASN A 328 0.69 13.84 18.00
N LEU A 329 1.57 12.94 17.57
CA LEU A 329 1.88 11.72 18.30
C LEU A 329 2.49 12.01 19.67
N ASP A 330 2.04 11.31 20.72
CA ASP A 330 2.56 11.53 22.08
C ASP A 330 4.04 11.11 22.18
N PRO A 331 4.94 11.98 22.69
CA PRO A 331 6.36 11.63 22.89
C PRO A 331 6.59 10.39 23.76
N LYS A 332 5.64 10.05 24.64
CA LYS A 332 5.72 8.85 25.49
C LYS A 332 5.50 7.55 24.70
N ASP A 333 4.71 7.62 23.65
CA ASP A 333 4.32 6.46 22.83
C ASP A 333 5.18 6.35 21.57
N TRP A 334 5.69 7.48 21.06
CA TRP A 334 6.42 7.56 19.79
C TRP A 334 7.61 8.51 19.87
N THR A 335 8.80 7.97 19.68
CA THR A 335 10.05 8.75 19.56
C THR A 335 10.13 9.46 18.20
N ALA A 336 10.93 10.53 18.11
CA ALA A 336 11.16 11.23 16.85
C ALA A 336 11.76 10.32 15.77
N VAL A 337 12.61 9.36 16.18
CA VAL A 337 13.23 8.38 15.29
C VAL A 337 12.18 7.43 14.72
N GLU A 338 11.29 6.85 15.54
CA GLU A 338 10.23 5.96 15.07
C GLU A 338 9.28 6.66 14.09
N ILE A 339 8.96 7.94 14.34
CA ILE A 339 8.11 8.74 13.47
C ILE A 339 8.80 9.00 12.13
N ALA A 340 10.07 9.43 12.16
CA ALA A 340 10.86 9.67 10.96
C ALA A 340 11.06 8.38 10.14
N GLU A 341 11.35 7.28 10.82
CA GLU A 341 11.51 5.99 10.18
C GLU A 341 10.19 5.50 9.57
N GLY A 342 9.06 5.58 10.29
CA GLY A 342 7.74 5.25 9.76
C GLY A 342 7.37 6.07 8.52
N TYR A 343 7.70 7.37 8.54
CA TYR A 343 7.50 8.26 7.41
C TYR A 343 8.35 7.87 6.18
N LEU A 344 9.65 7.64 6.37
CA LEU A 344 10.55 7.18 5.31
C LEU A 344 10.17 5.77 4.81
N ARG A 345 9.70 4.90 5.71
CA ARG A 345 9.15 3.58 5.36
C ARG A 345 7.81 3.69 4.62
N ARG A 346 7.11 4.82 4.66
CA ARG A 346 5.92 5.03 3.83
C ARG A 346 6.28 5.54 2.44
N PHE A 347 7.14 6.57 2.36
CA PHE A 347 7.33 7.34 1.12
C PHE A 347 8.68 7.13 0.43
N GLY A 348 9.62 6.44 1.06
CA GLY A 348 10.93 6.13 0.50
C GLY A 348 11.70 7.39 0.08
N ASN A 349 12.14 7.43 -1.18
CA ASN A 349 12.77 8.61 -1.79
C ASN A 349 11.72 9.71 -2.08
N PHE A 350 11.23 10.35 -1.01
CA PHE A 350 10.15 11.32 -1.10
C PHE A 350 10.45 12.52 -2.01
N GLN A 351 11.73 12.88 -2.23
CA GLN A 351 12.09 14.00 -3.09
C GLN A 351 11.72 13.74 -4.56
N GLU A 352 12.00 12.53 -5.04
CA GLU A 352 11.59 12.11 -6.38
C GLU A 352 10.07 12.09 -6.48
N TYR A 353 9.40 11.65 -5.42
CA TYR A 353 7.94 11.68 -5.36
C TYR A 353 7.38 13.11 -5.41
N LEU A 354 7.97 14.06 -4.67
CA LEU A 354 7.58 15.47 -4.69
C LEU A 354 7.81 16.12 -6.06
N LEU A 355 8.97 15.85 -6.68
CA LEU A 355 9.29 16.35 -8.03
C LEU A 355 8.24 15.88 -9.04
N ARG A 356 7.95 14.57 -9.06
CA ARG A 356 6.95 13.98 -9.95
C ARG A 356 5.53 14.45 -9.65
N ALA A 357 5.18 14.61 -8.38
CA ALA A 357 3.87 15.11 -8.01
C ALA A 357 3.67 16.56 -8.48
N SER A 358 4.69 17.41 -8.37
CA SER A 358 4.66 18.75 -8.97
C SER A 358 4.50 18.68 -10.49
N GLU A 359 5.18 17.75 -11.17
CA GLU A 359 5.00 17.55 -12.62
C GLU A 359 3.57 17.11 -12.97
N TRP A 360 3.00 16.14 -12.24
CA TRP A 360 1.63 15.68 -12.44
C TRP A 360 0.59 16.74 -12.11
N ALA A 361 0.86 17.61 -11.14
CA ALA A 361 -0.02 18.72 -10.81
C ALA A 361 0.00 19.80 -11.91
N LYS A 362 1.18 20.08 -12.50
CA LYS A 362 1.33 21.03 -13.61
C LYS A 362 0.76 20.51 -14.92
N ASN A 363 0.84 19.21 -15.16
CA ASN A 363 0.33 18.54 -16.36
C ASN A 363 -0.70 17.47 -15.95
N PRO A 364 -1.90 17.86 -15.51
CA PRO A 364 -2.90 16.91 -15.07
C PRO A 364 -3.33 16.03 -16.26
N GLY A 365 -3.11 14.72 -16.16
CA GLY A 365 -3.73 13.77 -17.08
C GLY A 365 -5.25 13.87 -16.94
N TYR A 366 -5.95 14.14 -18.05
CA TYR A 366 -7.41 14.26 -18.06
C TYR A 366 -8.09 12.89 -18.25
N ALA A 367 -9.33 12.80 -17.80
CA ALA A 367 -10.11 11.59 -17.45
C ALA A 367 -10.18 10.45 -18.49
N ASP A 368 -9.84 10.69 -19.77
CA ASP A 368 -9.82 9.65 -20.81
C ASP A 368 -8.75 8.57 -20.56
N GLU A 369 -7.75 8.88 -19.74
CA GLU A 369 -6.75 7.91 -19.27
C GLU A 369 -7.20 7.09 -18.04
N PHE A 370 -8.36 7.42 -17.47
CA PHE A 370 -8.93 6.79 -16.29
C PHE A 370 -10.17 5.97 -16.61
N VAL A 371 -10.25 5.43 -17.83
CA VAL A 371 -11.07 4.25 -18.18
C VAL A 371 -10.46 2.99 -17.51
N SER A 372 -10.14 3.12 -16.22
CA SER A 372 -9.42 2.19 -15.35
C SER A 372 -10.38 1.11 -14.91
N ALA A 373 -11.43 1.50 -14.18
CA ALA A 373 -12.46 0.58 -13.71
C ALA A 373 -13.21 -0.08 -14.88
N ASP A 374 -13.56 0.66 -15.94
CA ASP A 374 -14.33 0.11 -17.06
C ASP A 374 -13.52 -0.87 -17.93
N ARG A 375 -12.26 -0.56 -18.24
CA ARG A 375 -11.38 -1.52 -18.97
C ARG A 375 -11.07 -2.73 -18.10
N PHE A 376 -10.78 -2.50 -16.82
CA PHE A 376 -10.59 -3.57 -15.87
C PHE A 376 -11.83 -4.45 -15.77
N LEU A 377 -13.01 -3.84 -15.69
CA LEU A 377 -14.29 -4.53 -15.62
C LEU A 377 -14.55 -5.34 -16.89
N ALA A 378 -14.31 -4.77 -18.07
CA ALA A 378 -14.44 -5.46 -19.34
C ALA A 378 -13.56 -6.72 -19.41
N HIS A 379 -12.32 -6.66 -18.90
CA HIS A 379 -11.47 -7.85 -18.78
C HIS A 379 -11.97 -8.83 -17.71
N SER A 380 -12.44 -8.33 -16.57
CA SER A 380 -12.96 -9.18 -15.51
C SER A 380 -14.24 -9.92 -15.92
N LEU A 381 -15.08 -9.35 -16.79
CA LEU A 381 -16.31 -10.00 -17.27
C LEU A 381 -16.05 -11.34 -17.97
N ARG A 382 -14.86 -11.52 -18.57
CA ARG A 382 -14.43 -12.81 -19.16
C ARG A 382 -14.32 -13.94 -18.14
N LEU A 383 -14.19 -13.62 -16.84
CA LEU A 383 -14.24 -14.63 -15.77
C LEU A 383 -15.59 -15.35 -15.72
N LYS A 384 -16.68 -14.71 -16.16
CA LYS A 384 -18.02 -15.35 -16.24
C LYS A 384 -18.12 -16.37 -17.38
N GLU A 385 -17.28 -16.21 -18.39
CA GLU A 385 -17.21 -17.07 -19.59
C GLU A 385 -16.24 -18.25 -19.39
N SER A 386 -15.61 -18.33 -18.22
CA SER A 386 -14.66 -19.39 -17.89
C SER A 386 -15.37 -20.74 -17.78
N LYS A 387 -14.96 -21.69 -18.62
CA LYS A 387 -15.58 -23.02 -18.75
C LYS A 387 -14.93 -24.06 -17.85
N ASP A 388 -13.69 -23.82 -17.46
CA ASP A 388 -12.86 -24.71 -16.65
C ASP A 388 -11.90 -23.87 -15.79
N ALA A 389 -11.14 -24.53 -14.93
CA ALA A 389 -10.17 -23.91 -14.04
C ALA A 389 -9.04 -23.21 -14.81
N GLU A 390 -8.54 -23.84 -15.88
CA GLU A 390 -7.42 -23.32 -16.66
C GLU A 390 -7.77 -21.99 -17.32
N HIS A 391 -8.96 -21.90 -17.93
CA HIS A 391 -9.48 -20.67 -18.52
C HIS A 391 -9.73 -19.60 -17.44
N LEU A 392 -10.34 -19.95 -16.31
CA LEU A 392 -10.56 -19.02 -15.20
C LEU A 392 -9.25 -18.38 -14.74
N PHE A 393 -8.22 -19.19 -14.53
CA PHE A 393 -6.93 -18.70 -14.05
C PHE A 393 -6.14 -17.95 -15.12
N ALA A 394 -6.25 -18.31 -16.40
CA ALA A 394 -5.70 -17.51 -17.49
C ALA A 394 -6.31 -16.10 -17.49
N CYS A 395 -7.64 -15.99 -17.34
CA CYS A 395 -8.32 -14.70 -17.19
C CYS A 395 -7.86 -13.95 -15.93
N LEU A 396 -7.67 -14.64 -14.80
CA LEU A 396 -7.16 -13.99 -13.58
C LEU A 396 -5.73 -13.47 -13.73
N VAL A 397 -4.87 -14.17 -14.48
CA VAL A 397 -3.51 -13.68 -14.78
C VAL A 397 -3.58 -12.39 -15.58
N GLU A 398 -4.44 -12.30 -16.60
CA GLU A 398 -4.63 -11.09 -17.40
C GLU A 398 -5.19 -9.93 -16.54
N VAL A 399 -6.14 -10.23 -15.66
CA VAL A 399 -6.71 -9.27 -14.71
C VAL A 399 -5.63 -8.73 -13.77
N CYS A 400 -4.78 -9.60 -13.21
CA CYS A 400 -3.68 -9.20 -12.34
C CYS A 400 -2.61 -8.38 -13.08
N ASP A 401 -2.27 -8.75 -14.32
CA ASP A 401 -1.32 -8.00 -15.14
C ASP A 401 -1.86 -6.61 -15.49
N LEU A 402 -3.13 -6.53 -15.89
CA LEU A 402 -3.79 -5.25 -16.14
C LEU A 402 -3.76 -4.37 -14.90
N PHE A 403 -4.09 -4.94 -13.74
CA PHE A 403 -4.03 -4.23 -12.47
C PHE A 403 -2.63 -3.75 -12.11
N ALA A 404 -1.61 -4.59 -12.30
CA ALA A 404 -0.21 -4.24 -12.06
C ALA A 404 0.22 -3.07 -12.97
N LYS A 405 -0.13 -3.12 -14.25
CA LYS A 405 0.12 -2.04 -15.22
C LYS A 405 -0.56 -0.74 -14.82
N MET A 406 -1.78 -0.81 -14.29
CA MET A 406 -2.54 0.37 -13.87
C MET A 406 -2.06 0.94 -12.53
N SER A 407 -1.63 0.08 -11.62
CA SER A 407 -1.32 0.45 -10.23
C SER A 407 0.13 0.84 -10.03
N PHE A 408 1.06 0.22 -10.75
CA PHE A 408 2.50 0.41 -10.54
C PHE A 408 3.21 1.02 -11.74
N LEU A 409 2.83 0.66 -12.97
CA LEU A 409 3.61 1.03 -14.15
C LEU A 409 3.19 2.39 -14.73
N PRO A 410 4.10 3.07 -15.46
CA PRO A 410 3.76 4.30 -16.19
C PRO A 410 2.62 4.08 -17.20
N PRO A 411 1.85 5.13 -17.55
CA PRO A 411 0.72 5.02 -18.48
C PRO A 411 1.04 4.36 -19.83
N LEU A 412 2.25 4.59 -20.38
CA LEU A 412 2.71 3.99 -21.63
C LEU A 412 2.73 2.45 -21.59
N CYS A 413 2.87 1.85 -20.41
CA CYS A 413 2.92 0.40 -20.24
C CYS A 413 1.53 -0.26 -20.30
N ARG A 414 0.44 0.51 -20.21
CA ARG A 414 -0.93 -0.03 -20.15
C ARG A 414 -1.31 -0.84 -21.39
N GLN A 415 -0.77 -0.46 -22.55
CA GLN A 415 -1.00 -1.16 -23.82
C GLN A 415 -0.07 -2.36 -24.04
N TRP A 416 0.88 -2.62 -23.13
CA TRP A 416 1.78 -3.75 -23.28
C TRP A 416 1.02 -5.06 -23.12
N SER A 417 1.37 -6.03 -23.98
CA SER A 417 0.95 -7.41 -23.81
C SER A 417 1.60 -8.00 -22.56
N LEU A 418 0.96 -9.01 -21.97
CA LEU A 418 1.54 -9.76 -20.85
C LEU A 418 2.95 -10.25 -21.17
N LEU A 419 3.18 -10.74 -22.40
CA LEU A 419 4.50 -11.20 -22.84
C LEU A 419 5.54 -10.07 -22.77
N LYS A 420 5.20 -8.87 -23.27
CA LYS A 420 6.10 -7.72 -23.21
C LYS A 420 6.38 -7.30 -21.76
N THR A 421 5.35 -7.20 -20.92
CA THR A 421 5.52 -6.88 -19.49
C THR A 421 6.38 -7.93 -18.79
N ARG A 422 6.22 -9.21 -19.14
CA ARG A 422 6.98 -10.31 -18.58
C ARG A 422 8.47 -10.19 -18.87
N GLU A 423 8.85 -9.98 -20.13
CA GLU A 423 10.26 -9.86 -20.52
C GLU A 423 10.91 -8.57 -20.00
N LEU A 424 10.15 -7.47 -19.94
CA LEU A 424 10.70 -6.17 -19.57
C LEU A 424 10.66 -5.88 -18.06
N ILE A 425 9.72 -6.46 -17.32
CA ILE A 425 9.53 -6.14 -15.90
C ILE A 425 9.63 -7.40 -15.06
N TYR A 426 8.76 -8.39 -15.28
CA TYR A 426 8.64 -9.47 -14.32
C TYR A 426 9.85 -10.42 -14.26
N LYS A 427 10.47 -10.72 -15.41
CA LYS A 427 11.68 -11.55 -15.50
C LYS A 427 12.96 -10.81 -15.13
N GLN A 428 12.90 -9.61 -14.57
CA GLN A 428 14.13 -8.95 -14.18
C GLN A 428 14.80 -9.75 -13.05
N PRO A 429 16.08 -10.10 -13.20
CA PRO A 429 16.83 -10.79 -12.17
C PRO A 429 17.07 -9.87 -10.98
N GLY A 430 17.37 -10.45 -9.83
CA GLY A 430 17.58 -9.73 -8.60
C GLY A 430 17.88 -10.65 -7.44
N ALA A 431 17.74 -10.13 -6.23
CA ALA A 431 17.83 -10.89 -5.00
C ALA A 431 16.65 -10.56 -4.09
N VAL A 432 16.30 -11.48 -3.21
CA VAL A 432 15.36 -11.25 -2.11
C VAL A 432 16.07 -11.40 -0.78
N GLN A 433 15.74 -10.54 0.18
CA GLN A 433 16.21 -10.61 1.55
C GLN A 433 15.00 -10.72 2.49
N ARG A 434 14.93 -11.82 3.23
CA ARG A 434 13.91 -12.08 4.26
C ARG A 434 14.57 -12.21 5.63
N ASP A 435 14.82 -11.09 6.28
CA ASP A 435 15.18 -11.12 7.71
C ASP A 435 13.94 -11.43 8.56
N THR A 436 14.14 -12.07 9.70
CA THR A 436 13.11 -12.41 10.69
C THR A 436 12.51 -11.22 11.41
N ALA A 437 13.24 -10.11 11.56
CA ALA A 437 12.77 -8.92 12.26
C ALA A 437 12.31 -7.79 11.33
N CYS A 438 12.73 -7.84 10.06
CA CYS A 438 12.56 -6.73 9.12
C CYS A 438 11.60 -7.06 7.99
N ASP A 439 11.23 -6.02 7.24
CA ASP A 439 10.46 -6.13 6.01
C ASP A 439 11.20 -6.96 4.95
N VAL A 440 10.47 -7.41 3.93
CA VAL A 440 11.05 -8.21 2.84
C VAL A 440 11.55 -7.30 1.73
N LEU A 441 12.84 -7.40 1.39
CA LEU A 441 13.48 -6.53 0.40
C LEU A 441 13.72 -7.31 -0.90
N PHE A 442 13.26 -6.78 -2.02
CA PHE A 442 13.57 -7.26 -3.37
C PHE A 442 14.51 -6.26 -4.04
N ASN A 443 15.73 -6.70 -4.33
CA ASN A 443 16.74 -5.93 -5.05
C ASN A 443 16.74 -6.36 -6.51
N ILE A 444 16.10 -5.61 -7.40
CA ILE A 444 16.06 -5.89 -8.84
C ILE A 444 17.30 -5.29 -9.50
N LEU A 445 17.99 -6.08 -10.33
CA LEU A 445 19.16 -5.61 -11.06
C LEU A 445 18.76 -4.57 -12.12
N LYS A 446 19.42 -3.40 -12.09
CA LYS A 446 19.28 -2.37 -13.11
C LYS A 446 19.79 -2.90 -14.43
N THR A 447 18.97 -2.77 -15.46
CA THR A 447 19.38 -3.07 -16.84
C THR A 447 20.21 -1.91 -17.39
N LYS A 448 20.88 -2.10 -18.54
CA LYS A 448 21.57 -1.01 -19.26
C LYS A 448 20.62 -0.18 -20.14
N GLU A 449 19.38 -0.62 -20.32
CA GLU A 449 18.40 0.01 -21.20
C GLU A 449 17.69 1.15 -20.47
N LEU A 450 17.98 2.40 -20.86
CA LEU A 450 17.49 3.60 -20.17
C LEU A 450 15.95 3.64 -20.02
N GLU A 451 15.21 3.26 -21.06
CA GLU A 451 13.74 3.21 -21.00
C GLU A 451 13.26 2.25 -19.91
N LYS A 452 13.86 1.07 -19.85
CA LYS A 452 13.53 0.02 -18.89
C LYS A 452 13.88 0.42 -17.47
N ILE A 453 15.01 1.11 -17.27
CA ILE A 453 15.40 1.69 -15.98
C ILE A 453 14.33 2.66 -15.50
N ARG A 454 13.90 3.62 -16.33
CA ARG A 454 12.89 4.62 -15.95
C ARG A 454 11.55 3.99 -15.58
N VAL A 455 11.13 2.96 -16.31
CA VAL A 455 9.89 2.22 -16.01
C VAL A 455 10.01 1.51 -14.66
N LEU A 456 11.14 0.83 -14.38
CA LEU A 456 11.37 0.15 -13.11
C LEU A 456 11.51 1.12 -11.93
N GLU A 457 12.14 2.28 -12.13
CA GLU A 457 12.28 3.34 -11.11
C GLU A 457 10.89 3.87 -10.74
N HIS A 458 10.06 4.15 -11.74
CA HIS A 458 8.67 4.51 -11.51
C HIS A 458 7.89 3.42 -10.78
N ALA A 459 7.96 2.18 -11.25
CA ALA A 459 7.23 1.08 -10.67
C ALA A 459 7.60 0.84 -9.20
N SER A 460 8.90 0.83 -8.91
CA SER A 460 9.42 0.61 -7.55
C SER A 460 8.98 1.73 -6.61
N LEU A 461 9.03 2.99 -7.06
CA LEU A 461 8.59 4.14 -6.28
C LEU A 461 7.09 4.03 -5.92
N ILE A 462 6.23 3.75 -6.89
CA ILE A 462 4.79 3.62 -6.64
C ILE A 462 4.50 2.41 -5.76
N PHE A 463 5.10 1.25 -6.05
CA PHE A 463 4.91 0.04 -5.27
C PHE A 463 5.27 0.24 -3.79
N ASN A 464 6.42 0.87 -3.52
CA ASN A 464 6.87 1.14 -2.15
C ASN A 464 5.97 2.12 -1.40
N SER A 465 5.21 2.96 -2.11
CA SER A 465 4.22 3.85 -1.48
C SER A 465 2.94 3.12 -1.04
N LEU A 466 2.71 1.91 -1.53
CA LEU A 466 1.50 1.13 -1.27
C LEU A 466 1.72 0.14 -0.11
N PRO A 467 0.65 -0.24 0.63
CA PRO A 467 0.74 -1.19 1.74
C PRO A 467 0.79 -2.64 1.23
N VAL A 468 1.77 -2.96 0.39
CA VAL A 468 1.93 -4.31 -0.15
C VAL A 468 2.64 -5.17 0.88
N ASN A 469 1.91 -6.07 1.53
CA ASN A 469 2.43 -6.91 2.61
C ASN A 469 2.58 -8.37 2.19
N GLU A 470 3.48 -9.08 2.84
CA GLU A 470 3.51 -10.53 2.89
C GLU A 470 2.37 -11.07 3.76
N ARG A 471 2.06 -12.36 3.62
CA ARG A 471 1.07 -13.07 4.44
C ARG A 471 1.40 -13.03 5.94
N SER A 472 2.67 -12.80 6.30
CA SER A 472 3.12 -12.59 7.68
C SER A 472 2.81 -11.18 8.22
N GLY A 473 2.37 -10.25 7.37
CA GLY A 473 2.15 -8.83 7.68
C GLY A 473 3.35 -7.93 7.36
N ARG A 474 4.53 -8.50 7.06
CA ARG A 474 5.74 -7.74 6.72
C ARG A 474 5.57 -6.99 5.40
N LYS A 475 6.05 -5.76 5.29
CA LYS A 475 5.97 -5.01 4.02
C LYS A 475 6.90 -5.62 2.98
N LEU A 476 6.50 -5.57 1.71
CA LEU A 476 7.36 -5.84 0.58
C LEU A 476 7.97 -4.54 0.07
N TRP A 477 9.28 -4.55 -0.14
CA TRP A 477 10.02 -3.44 -0.69
C TRP A 477 10.71 -3.82 -1.98
N ILE A 478 10.80 -2.86 -2.91
CA ILE A 478 11.53 -3.01 -4.17
C ILE A 478 12.59 -1.93 -4.26
N PHE A 479 13.83 -2.35 -4.47
CA PHE A 479 14.97 -1.49 -4.75
C PHE A 479 15.60 -1.89 -6.06
N LEU A 480 16.26 -0.93 -6.70
CA LEU A 480 17.00 -1.15 -7.93
C LEU A 480 18.49 -1.04 -7.65
N THR A 481 19.22 -2.14 -7.83
CA THR A 481 20.65 -2.21 -7.58
C THR A 481 21.41 -2.25 -8.90
N ALA A 482 22.58 -1.61 -8.97
CA ALA A 482 23.44 -1.76 -10.15
C ALA A 482 23.84 -3.23 -10.34
N ALA A 483 23.92 -3.69 -11.59
CA ALA A 483 24.58 -4.95 -11.88
C ALA A 483 26.06 -4.81 -11.52
N VAL A 484 26.56 -5.67 -10.63
CA VAL A 484 27.98 -5.74 -10.24
C VAL A 484 28.81 -6.30 -11.38
#